data_AF-A0A7C9CK51-F1
#
_entry.id   AF-A0A7C9CK51-F1
#
_cell.length_a   1.000
_cell.length_b   1.000
_cell.length_c   1.000
_cell.angle_alpha   90.00
_cell.angle_beta   90.00
_cell.angle_gamma   90.00
#
_symmetry.space_group_name_H-M   'P 1'
#
loop_
_entity.id
_entity.type
_entity.pdbx_description
1 polymer ?
#
loop_
_entity_poly.entity_id
_entity_poly.type
_entity_poly.pdbx_seq_one_letter_code
_entity_poly.pdbx_strand_id
1 'polypeptide(L)'
;FAVQALLATNLSLDDIGPALKKGHYFIKESQVKDNPSGDFRSMYRHISKGSWSFSDQDHGWQVSYCTAEGLKCCLMLSTMPPEVVGEKMDLERLYDSVNILLSLQESSLIALLGSVVFVCCLRDNVSCTWVWGGNERSQMTKLPSLL
;
A
#
# COMPACT_ATOMS: atom_id res chain seq x y z
N PHE A 1 -9.89 7.97 -1.06
CA PHE A 1 -10.22 9.36 -0.66
C PHE A 1 -11.24 9.48 0.46
N ALA A 2 -12.49 9.06 0.29
CA ALA A 2 -13.54 9.31 1.30
C ALA A 2 -13.17 8.82 2.71
N VAL A 3 -12.56 7.64 2.83
CA VAL A 3 -12.08 7.13 4.13
C VAL A 3 -11.02 8.04 4.76
N GLN A 4 -10.02 8.48 4.00
CA GLN A 4 -9.03 9.43 4.50
C GLN A 4 -9.65 10.77 4.88
N ALA A 5 -10.64 11.24 4.12
CA ALA A 5 -11.36 12.46 4.45
C ALA A 5 -12.12 12.33 5.78
N LEU A 6 -12.81 11.21 6.00
CA LEU A 6 -13.48 10.91 7.28
C LEU A 6 -12.49 10.87 8.45
N LEU A 7 -11.33 10.22 8.26
CA LEU A 7 -10.26 10.18 9.27
C LEU A 7 -9.64 11.56 9.55
N ALA A 8 -9.66 12.46 8.58
CA ALA A 8 -9.19 13.84 8.75
C ALA A 8 -10.24 14.76 9.40
N THR A 9 -11.49 14.28 9.55
CA THR A 9 -12.49 15.03 10.32
C THR A 9 -12.24 14.85 11.82
N ASN A 10 -12.65 15.85 12.61
CA ASN A 10 -12.64 15.76 14.06
C ASN A 10 -13.98 15.24 14.62
N LEU A 11 -14.63 14.33 13.90
CA LEU A 11 -15.91 13.73 14.28
C LEU A 11 -15.69 12.54 15.23
N SER A 12 -16.71 12.23 16.04
CA SER A 12 -16.65 11.08 16.95
C SER A 12 -16.55 9.77 16.18
N LEU A 13 -15.75 8.83 16.69
CA LEU A 13 -15.66 7.47 16.13
C LEU A 13 -16.98 6.71 16.22
N ASP A 14 -17.88 7.08 17.13
CA ASP A 14 -19.22 6.49 17.22
C ASP A 14 -20.07 6.83 15.99
N ASP A 15 -19.90 8.03 15.43
CA ASP A 15 -20.65 8.51 14.27
C ASP A 15 -20.09 7.92 12.96
N ILE A 16 -18.76 7.91 12.82
CA ILE A 16 -18.09 7.54 11.57
C ILE A 16 -17.62 6.08 11.53
N GLY A 17 -17.54 5.40 12.68
CA GLY A 17 -17.04 4.03 12.81
C GLY A 17 -17.70 3.04 11.86
N PRO A 18 -19.04 3.00 11.74
CA PRO A 18 -19.73 2.13 10.79
C PRO A 18 -19.32 2.37 9.32
N ALA A 19 -19.09 3.63 8.94
CA ALA A 19 -18.65 4.00 7.61
C ALA A 19 -17.18 3.59 7.38
N LEU A 20 -16.31 3.81 8.38
CA LEU A 20 -14.91 3.39 8.33
C LEU A 20 -14.78 1.87 8.21
N LYS A 21 -15.57 1.09 8.97
CA LYS A 21 -15.58 -0.38 8.91
C LYS A 21 -15.96 -0.89 7.53
N LYS A 22 -17.02 -0.35 6.94
CA LYS A 22 -17.46 -0.69 5.57
C LYS A 22 -16.43 -0.26 4.53
N GLY A 23 -15.85 0.93 4.69
CA GLY A 23 -14.79 1.45 3.83
C GLY A 23 -13.53 0.57 3.88
N HIS A 24 -13.11 0.15 5.07
CA HIS A 24 -11.97 -0.74 5.25
C HIS A 24 -12.21 -2.10 4.59
N TYR A 25 -13.39 -2.69 4.80
CA TYR A 25 -13.79 -3.93 4.15
C TYR A 25 -13.75 -3.80 2.62
N PHE A 26 -14.34 -2.73 2.06
CA PHE A 26 -14.33 -2.48 0.62
C PHE A 26 -12.90 -2.34 0.08
N ILE A 27 -12.05 -1.55 0.73
CA ILE A 27 -10.66 -1.37 0.29
C ILE A 27 -9.93 -2.72 0.29
N LYS A 28 -10.11 -3.54 1.33
CA LYS A 28 -9.50 -4.87 1.38
C LYS A 28 -10.02 -5.78 0.27
N GLU A 29 -11.33 -5.81 0.00
CA GLU A 29 -11.87 -6.70 -1.02
C GLU A 29 -11.57 -6.25 -2.45
N SER A 30 -11.36 -4.96 -2.67
CA SER A 30 -11.09 -4.39 -4.01
C SER A 30 -9.63 -4.48 -4.44
N GLN A 31 -8.72 -4.98 -3.60
CA GLN A 31 -7.34 -5.21 -4.02
C GLN A 31 -7.28 -6.38 -5.00
N VAL A 32 -6.51 -6.23 -6.08
CA VAL A 32 -6.26 -7.28 -7.06
C VAL A 32 -5.45 -8.42 -6.42
N LYS A 33 -6.00 -9.63 -6.41
CA LYS A 33 -5.42 -10.82 -5.73
C LYS A 33 -4.45 -11.60 -6.61
N ASP A 34 -4.62 -11.51 -7.93
CA ASP A 34 -3.87 -12.30 -8.91
C ASP A 34 -3.33 -11.43 -10.06
N ASN A 35 -2.23 -11.86 -10.66
CA ASN A 35 -1.77 -11.28 -11.91
C ASN A 35 -2.70 -11.71 -13.07
N PRO A 36 -2.68 -11.00 -14.21
CA PRO A 36 -3.48 -11.40 -15.35
C PRO A 36 -3.10 -12.81 -15.81
N SER A 37 -4.07 -13.57 -16.30
CA SER A 37 -3.84 -14.95 -16.72
C SER A 37 -2.96 -15.05 -17.98
N GLY A 38 -2.33 -16.21 -18.15
CA GLY A 38 -1.46 -16.48 -19.30
C GLY A 38 -0.13 -15.70 -19.26
N ASP A 39 0.49 -15.57 -20.43
CA ASP A 39 1.71 -14.78 -20.57
C ASP A 39 1.37 -13.30 -20.75
N PHE A 40 1.00 -12.66 -19.64
CA PHE A 40 0.58 -11.26 -19.64
C PHE A 40 1.69 -10.29 -20.05
N ARG A 41 2.97 -10.69 -19.91
CA ARG A 41 4.11 -9.87 -20.34
C ARG A 41 4.18 -9.74 -21.86
N SER A 42 3.94 -10.81 -22.62
CA SER A 42 3.85 -10.72 -24.08
C SER A 42 2.61 -9.95 -24.56
N MET A 43 1.59 -9.83 -23.71
CA MET A 43 0.43 -8.95 -23.92
C MET A 43 0.66 -7.50 -23.45
N TYR A 44 1.92 -7.11 -23.18
CA TYR A 44 2.30 -5.77 -22.71
C TYR A 44 1.63 -5.35 -21.40
N ARG A 45 1.21 -6.32 -20.57
CA ARG A 45 0.70 -6.05 -19.22
C ARG A 45 1.84 -6.08 -18.21
N HIS A 46 1.75 -5.18 -17.25
CA HIS A 46 2.58 -5.23 -16.04
C HIS A 46 1.99 -6.21 -15.02
N ILE A 47 2.77 -6.59 -13.99
CA ILE A 47 2.21 -7.25 -12.80
C ILE A 47 1.14 -6.35 -12.15
N SER A 48 0.08 -6.95 -11.62
CA SER A 48 -1.06 -6.25 -10.98
C SER A 48 -1.47 -6.83 -9.63
N LYS A 49 -0.96 -8.01 -9.24
CA LYS A 49 -1.22 -8.57 -7.90
C LYS A 49 -0.77 -7.59 -6.81
N GLY A 50 -1.65 -7.28 -5.88
CA GLY A 50 -1.42 -6.32 -4.80
C GLY A 50 -1.80 -4.88 -5.13
N SER A 51 -2.22 -4.59 -6.37
CA SER A 51 -2.63 -3.25 -6.77
C SER A 51 -4.09 -2.95 -6.42
N TRP A 52 -4.43 -1.66 -6.45
CA TRP A 52 -5.81 -1.20 -6.57
C TRP A 52 -6.01 -0.59 -7.96
N SER A 53 -7.09 -1.00 -8.63
CA SER A 53 -7.54 -0.37 -9.86
C SER A 53 -8.36 0.89 -9.55
N PHE A 54 -8.78 1.62 -10.58
CA PHE A 54 -9.69 2.76 -10.40
C PHE A 54 -11.11 2.33 -9.98
N SER A 55 -11.56 1.14 -10.37
CA SER A 55 -12.93 0.64 -10.14
C SER A 55 -12.95 -0.47 -9.09
N ASP A 56 -12.69 -1.71 -9.51
CA ASP A 56 -12.79 -2.94 -8.73
C ASP A 56 -11.64 -3.91 -9.07
N GLN A 57 -11.58 -5.04 -8.37
CA GLN A 57 -10.52 -6.03 -8.57
C GLN A 57 -10.60 -6.71 -9.94
N ASP A 58 -11.80 -6.87 -10.52
CA ASP A 58 -12.04 -7.60 -11.76
C ASP A 58 -11.53 -6.84 -12.98
N HIS A 59 -11.52 -5.50 -12.90
CA HIS A 59 -10.85 -4.68 -13.89
C HIS A 59 -9.35 -5.05 -13.98
N GLY A 60 -8.68 -5.30 -12.85
CA GLY A 60 -7.33 -5.89 -12.84
C GLY A 60 -6.22 -5.02 -13.46
N TRP A 61 -6.50 -3.78 -13.85
CA TRP A 61 -5.50 -2.83 -14.32
C TRP A 61 -4.95 -2.05 -13.14
N GLN A 62 -3.68 -2.31 -12.83
CA GLN A 62 -2.98 -1.58 -11.78
C GLN A 62 -2.89 -0.10 -12.12
N VAL A 63 -3.08 0.74 -11.12
CA VAL A 63 -2.81 2.18 -11.21
C VAL A 63 -1.97 2.56 -9.99
N SER A 64 -0.80 3.16 -10.22
CA SER A 64 0.16 3.49 -9.16
C SER A 64 -0.45 4.41 -8.09
N TYR A 65 -1.17 5.45 -8.51
CA TYR A 65 -1.85 6.38 -7.61
C TYR A 65 -2.92 5.68 -6.77
N CYS A 66 -3.81 4.91 -7.39
CA CYS A 66 -4.85 4.15 -6.68
C CYS A 66 -4.21 3.16 -5.68
N THR A 67 -3.10 2.53 -6.07
CA THR A 67 -2.39 1.57 -5.22
C THR A 67 -1.75 2.25 -4.00
N ALA A 68 -1.11 3.41 -4.20
CA ALA A 68 -0.53 4.19 -3.10
C ALA A 68 -1.61 4.66 -2.12
N GLU A 69 -2.74 5.14 -2.63
CA GLU A 69 -3.87 5.63 -1.82
C GLU A 69 -4.59 4.49 -1.08
N GLY A 70 -4.76 3.33 -1.72
CA GLY A 70 -5.28 2.12 -1.09
C GLY A 70 -4.38 1.64 0.04
N LEU A 71 -3.08 1.50 -0.24
CA LEU A 71 -2.06 1.12 0.74
C LEU A 71 -2.05 2.09 1.94
N LYS A 72 -2.03 3.40 1.68
CA LYS A 72 -2.07 4.43 2.72
C LYS A 72 -3.32 4.30 3.60
N CYS A 73 -4.50 4.08 3.01
CA CYS A 73 -5.72 3.87 3.79
C CYS A 73 -5.61 2.64 4.70
N CYS A 74 -5.11 1.51 4.18
CA CYS A 74 -4.93 0.29 4.96
C CYS A 74 -3.98 0.51 6.14
N LEU A 75 -2.87 1.23 5.92
CA LEU A 75 -1.92 1.57 6.98
C LEU A 75 -2.54 2.48 8.04
N MET A 76 -3.27 3.53 7.64
CA MET A 76 -3.94 4.42 8.59
C MET A 76 -5.01 3.70 9.43
N LEU A 77 -5.81 2.83 8.81
CA LEU A 77 -6.84 2.07 9.53
C LEU A 77 -6.22 1.01 10.45
N SER A 78 -5.02 0.52 10.14
CA SER A 78 -4.31 -0.47 10.97
C SER A 78 -3.89 0.07 12.35
N THR A 79 -3.86 1.39 12.53
CA THR A 79 -3.55 2.03 13.82
C THR A 79 -4.79 2.24 14.69
N MET A 80 -5.98 1.90 14.19
CA MET A 80 -7.25 2.05 14.90
C MET A 80 -7.68 0.73 15.57
N PRO A 81 -8.57 0.77 16.59
CA PRO A 81 -9.11 -0.43 17.23
C PRO A 81 -9.90 -1.32 16.23
N PRO A 82 -9.62 -2.63 16.15
CA PRO A 82 -10.33 -3.56 15.26
C PRO A 82 -11.84 -3.61 15.49
N GLU A 83 -12.31 -3.29 16.70
CA GLU A 83 -13.73 -3.25 17.04
C GLU A 83 -14.47 -2.20 16.21
N VAL A 84 -13.78 -1.07 15.95
CA VAL A 84 -14.29 0.07 15.17
C VAL A 84 -14.17 -0.19 13.68
N VAL A 85 -12.99 -0.56 13.19
CA VAL A 85 -12.69 -0.58 11.74
C VAL A 85 -12.60 -1.99 11.14
N GLY A 86 -12.75 -3.03 11.95
CA GLY A 86 -12.55 -4.42 11.56
C GLY A 86 -11.07 -4.84 11.52
N GLU A 87 -10.84 -6.12 11.26
CA GLU A 87 -9.51 -6.72 11.23
C GLU A 87 -8.57 -6.03 10.23
N LYS A 88 -7.29 -5.98 10.60
CA LYS A 88 -6.24 -5.42 9.77
C LYS A 88 -6.09 -6.21 8.46
N MET A 89 -5.53 -5.55 7.45
CA MET A 89 -5.13 -6.23 6.22
C MET A 89 -3.94 -7.15 6.49
N ASP A 90 -3.91 -8.28 5.80
CA ASP A 90 -2.77 -9.21 5.86
C ASP A 90 -1.48 -8.52 5.38
N LEU A 91 -0.39 -8.76 6.11
CA LEU A 91 0.93 -8.20 5.83
C LEU A 91 1.44 -8.60 4.44
N GLU A 92 1.22 -9.85 4.02
CA GLU A 92 1.65 -10.31 2.69
C GLU A 92 1.02 -9.47 1.58
N ARG A 93 -0.26 -9.12 1.75
CA ARG A 93 -1.00 -8.29 0.80
C ARG A 93 -0.50 -6.84 0.77
N LEU A 94 -0.01 -6.32 1.89
CA LEU A 94 0.64 -5.01 1.93
C LEU A 94 2.00 -5.04 1.22
N TYR A 95 2.78 -6.12 1.38
CA TYR A 95 4.04 -6.32 0.66
C TYR A 95 3.81 -6.42 -0.85
N ASP A 96 2.77 -7.12 -1.30
CA ASP A 96 2.40 -7.16 -2.71
C ASP A 96 2.14 -5.74 -3.27
N SER A 97 1.46 -4.87 -2.52
CA SER A 97 1.26 -3.46 -2.92
C SER A 97 2.56 -2.67 -3.03
N VAL A 98 3.47 -2.85 -2.07
CA VAL A 98 4.80 -2.20 -2.10
C VAL A 98 5.59 -2.71 -3.30
N ASN A 99 5.56 -4.01 -3.58
CA ASN A 99 6.24 -4.61 -4.73
C ASN A 99 5.76 -4.00 -6.05
N ILE A 100 4.44 -3.79 -6.22
CA ILE A 100 3.90 -3.10 -7.39
C ILE A 100 4.44 -1.68 -7.47
N LEU A 101 4.33 -0.89 -6.40
CA LEU A 101 4.78 0.51 -6.41
C LEU A 101 6.27 0.65 -6.75
N LEU A 102 7.11 -0.23 -6.21
CA LEU A 102 8.55 -0.25 -6.51
C LEU A 102 8.82 -0.71 -7.95
N SER A 103 8.05 -1.67 -8.47
CA SER A 103 8.23 -2.16 -9.84
C SER A 103 7.89 -1.13 -10.92
N LEU A 104 7.08 -0.12 -10.59
CA LEU A 104 6.67 0.96 -11.49
C LEU A 104 7.63 2.16 -11.46
N GLN A 105 8.73 2.09 -10.70
CA GLN A 105 9.70 3.17 -10.64
C GLN A 105 10.51 3.28 -11.93
N GLU A 106 10.42 4.43 -12.57
CA GLU A 106 11.26 4.77 -13.72
C GLU A 106 12.70 5.07 -13.26
N SER A 107 13.67 4.31 -13.77
CA SER A 107 15.09 4.46 -13.42
C SER A 107 15.64 5.86 -13.74
N SER A 108 15.11 6.48 -14.79
CA SER A 108 15.51 7.81 -15.27
C SER A 108 15.08 8.94 -14.33
N LEU A 109 13.94 8.79 -13.65
CA LEU A 109 13.44 9.80 -12.71
C LEU A 109 14.20 9.75 -11.38
N ILE A 110 14.60 8.55 -10.93
CA ILE A 110 15.39 8.34 -9.71
C ILE A 110 16.74 9.07 -9.81
N ALA A 111 17.39 8.99 -10.98
CA ALA A 111 18.70 9.62 -11.22
C ALA A 111 18.63 11.16 -11.25
N LEU A 112 17.49 11.74 -11.64
CA LEU A 112 17.31 13.19 -11.76
C LEU A 112 16.76 13.83 -10.49
N LEU A 113 15.91 13.13 -9.73
CA LEU A 113 15.16 13.72 -8.62
C LEU A 113 15.58 13.23 -7.23
N GLY A 114 16.44 12.23 -7.10
CA GLY A 114 16.88 11.70 -5.80
C GLY A 114 15.69 11.28 -4.94
N SER A 115 15.09 10.13 -5.26
CA SER A 115 13.79 9.77 -4.68
C SER A 115 13.81 9.60 -3.17
N VAL A 116 12.83 10.25 -2.53
CA VAL A 116 12.44 10.04 -1.14
C VAL A 116 11.65 8.73 -1.06
N VAL A 117 12.22 7.70 -0.44
CA VAL A 117 11.53 6.41 -0.26
C VAL A 117 10.74 6.44 1.05
N PHE A 118 9.42 6.21 0.96
CA PHE A 118 8.58 5.99 2.13
C PHE A 118 8.72 4.52 2.57
N VAL A 119 9.76 4.21 3.34
CA VAL A 119 9.88 2.91 4.00
C VAL A 119 9.15 3.00 5.33
N CYS A 120 7.92 2.48 5.39
CA CYS A 120 7.22 2.27 6.67
C CYS A 120 7.86 1.07 7.37
N CYS A 121 8.71 1.31 8.38
CA CYS A 121 9.18 0.27 9.28
C CYS A 121 8.00 -0.24 10.13
N LEU A 122 7.49 -1.42 9.78
CA LEU A 122 6.27 -2.03 10.33
C LEU A 122 6.50 -2.82 11.63
N ARG A 123 7.54 -2.53 12.42
CA ARG A 123 7.88 -3.37 13.58
C ARG A 123 7.61 -2.76 14.95
N ASP A 124 7.79 -1.47 15.18
CA ASP A 124 7.57 -0.88 16.50
C ASP A 124 7.06 0.56 16.39
N ASN A 125 6.01 0.86 17.15
CA ASN A 125 5.01 1.90 16.94
C ASN A 125 5.47 3.37 17.10
N VAL A 126 6.63 3.82 16.58
CA VAL A 126 6.99 5.24 16.57
C VAL A 126 7.98 5.59 15.44
N SER A 127 7.57 6.54 14.58
CA SER A 127 8.38 7.31 13.61
C SER A 127 8.37 6.85 12.13
N CYS A 128 7.80 7.71 11.28
CA CYS A 128 8.02 7.70 9.84
C CYS A 128 9.32 8.46 9.54
N THR A 129 10.39 7.75 9.21
CA THR A 129 11.65 8.38 8.77
C THR A 129 11.76 8.38 7.25
N TRP A 130 12.04 9.55 6.70
CA TRP A 130 12.43 9.70 5.30
C TRP A 130 13.81 9.07 5.08
N VAL A 131 13.90 8.04 4.25
CA VAL A 131 15.19 7.48 3.86
C VAL A 131 15.66 8.17 2.59
N TRP A 132 16.75 8.93 2.70
CA TRP A 132 17.48 9.50 1.56
C TRP A 132 18.45 8.43 1.04
N GLY A 133 18.03 7.68 0.03
CA GLY A 133 18.81 6.58 -0.55
C GLY A 133 19.71 7.08 -1.67
N GLY A 134 20.90 7.57 -1.33
CA GLY A 134 21.97 7.78 -2.30
C GLY A 134 22.44 6.43 -2.86
N ASN A 135 22.22 6.25 -4.16
CA ASN A 135 22.78 5.27 -5.09
C ASN A 135 23.73 4.18 -4.53
N GLU A 136 23.21 3.19 -3.81
CA GLU A 136 23.86 1.88 -3.70
C GLU A 136 22.83 0.74 -3.76
N ARG A 137 22.94 -0.02 -4.84
CA ARG A 137 22.22 -1.27 -5.11
C ARG A 137 22.74 -2.34 -4.15
N SER A 138 22.31 -2.31 -2.89
CA SER A 138 22.71 -3.31 -1.89
C SER A 138 21.62 -4.36 -1.71
N GLN A 139 21.99 -5.58 -2.11
CA GLN A 139 21.24 -6.80 -1.90
C GLN A 139 20.79 -6.92 -0.44
N MET A 140 19.55 -7.38 -0.25
CA MET A 140 18.99 -7.74 1.04
C MET A 140 19.84 -8.86 1.66
N THR A 141 20.88 -8.49 2.39
CA THR A 141 21.73 -9.40 3.17
C THR A 141 21.51 -9.10 4.64
N LYS A 142 20.94 -10.09 5.32
CA LYS A 142 20.76 -10.28 6.78
C LYS A 142 21.18 -9.11 7.68
N LEU A 143 20.22 -8.49 8.38
CA LEU A 143 20.54 -7.76 9.61
C LEU A 143 20.86 -8.75 10.74
N PRO A 144 21.93 -8.54 11.53
CA PRO A 144 22.27 -9.40 12.66
C PRO A 144 21.29 -9.19 13.81
N SER A 145 20.93 -10.30 14.46
CA SER A 145 20.36 -10.31 15.81
C SER A 145 21.39 -9.81 16.82
N LEU A 146 21.13 -8.70 17.49
CA LEU A 146 21.89 -8.26 18.67
C LEU A 146 20.98 -7.53 19.66
N LEU A 147 20.73 -8.25 20.77
CA LEU A 147 20.35 -7.84 22.14
C LEU A 147 19.14 -6.89 22.31
#